data_AF-A0A8T3UZL1-F1
#
_entry.id   AF-A0A8T3UZL1-F1
#
_cell.length_a   1.000
_cell.length_b   1.000
_cell.length_c   1.000
_cell.angle_alpha   90.00
_cell.angle_beta   90.00
_cell.angle_gamma   90.00
#
_symmetry.space_group_name_H-M   'P 1'
#
loop_
_entity.id
_entity.type
_entity.pdbx_description
1 polymer ?
#
loop_
_entity_poly.entity_id
_entity_poly.type
_entity_poly.pdbx_seq_one_letter_code
_entity_poly.pdbx_strand_id
1 'polypeptide(L)' 'MGLPYEDIKREVITLRDEATCEDYGAYPDRRDIKQKLDFGFILLDKPSGIRSKTSAFIAKRILSPLNVSKIGYSGTLV' A
#
# COMPACT_ATOMS: atom_id res chain seq x y z
N MET A 1 15.44 19.74 -5.56
CA MET A 1 15.35 19.00 -6.83
C MET A 1 14.13 18.12 -6.71
N GLY A 2 13.08 18.38 -7.49
CA GLY A 2 11.84 17.59 -7.46
C GLY A 2 12.04 16.21 -8.07
N LEU A 3 11.18 15.26 -7.72
CA LEU A 3 11.18 13.95 -8.36
C LEU A 3 10.66 14.08 -9.81
N PRO A 4 11.11 13.25 -10.76
CA PRO A 4 10.79 13.41 -12.19
C PRO A 4 9.30 13.45 -12.52
N TYR A 5 8.45 12.92 -11.63
CA TYR A 5 7.01 12.81 -11.80
C TYR A 5 6.20 13.89 -11.07
N GLU A 6 6.82 14.70 -10.21
CA GLU A 6 6.10 15.75 -9.46
C GLU A 6 5.56 16.85 -10.37
N ASP A 7 6.29 17.15 -11.46
CA ASP A 7 5.91 18.18 -12.43
C ASP A 7 5.07 17.63 -13.59
N ILE A 8 4.91 16.30 -13.70
CA ILE A 8 4.16 15.68 -14.79
C ILE A 8 2.66 15.73 -14.49
N LYS A 9 1.98 16.73 -15.04
CA LYS A 9 0.52 16.78 -15.09
C LYS A 9 0.01 16.01 -16.30
N ARG A 10 -0.96 15.13 -16.08
CA ARG A 10 -1.67 14.40 -17.15
C ARG A 10 -3.09 14.94 -17.25
N GLU A 11 -3.53 15.18 -18.47
CA GLU A 11 -4.92 15.51 -18.75
C GLU A 11 -5.75 14.23 -18.75
N VAL A 12 -6.90 14.26 -18.08
CA VAL A 12 -7.88 13.18 -18.10
C VAL A 12 -8.90 13.51 -19.18
N ILE A 13 -8.94 12.69 -20.24
CA ILE A 13 -9.89 12.86 -21.34
C ILE A 13 -11.05 11.87 -21.16
N THR A 14 -12.25 12.38 -20.95
CA THR A 14 -13.48 11.56 -20.83
C THR A 14 -13.95 11.13 -22.21
N LEU A 15 -13.91 9.83 -22.48
CA LEU A 15 -14.42 9.26 -23.73
C LEU A 15 -15.94 8.98 -23.66
N ARG A 16 -16.43 8.59 -22.48
CA ARG A 16 -17.83 8.29 -22.17
C ARG A 16 -18.13 8.61 -20.72
N ASP A 17 -19.35 9.07 -20.45
CA ASP A 17 -19.85 9.31 -19.10
C ASP A 17 -20.62 8.07 -18.62
N GLU A 18 -20.01 7.32 -17.70
CA GLU A 18 -20.53 6.07 -17.16
C GLU A 18 -20.25 6.02 -15.65
N ALA A 19 -21.17 5.41 -14.90
CA ALA A 19 -21.05 5.23 -13.45
C ALA A 19 -20.63 3.79 -13.10
N THR A 20 -19.93 3.62 -11.97
CA THR A 20 -19.69 2.30 -11.39
C THR A 20 -20.90 1.83 -10.58
N CYS A 21 -21.16 0.53 -10.55
CA CYS A 21 -22.20 -0.05 -9.72
C CYS A 21 -21.70 -0.17 -8.27
N GLU A 22 -22.45 0.39 -7.31
CA GLU A 22 -22.08 0.42 -5.89
C GLU A 22 -22.15 -0.95 -5.20
N ASP A 23 -22.83 -1.93 -5.80
CA ASP A 23 -23.00 -3.28 -5.24
C ASP A 23 -21.73 -4.14 -5.39
N TYR A 24 -20.74 -3.68 -6.15
CA TYR A 24 -19.53 -4.44 -6.47
C TYR A 24 -18.26 -3.75 -6.00
N GLY A 25 -17.32 -4.58 -5.49
CA GLY A 25 -16.04 -4.09 -4.97
C GLY A 25 -16.20 -3.31 -3.66
N ALA A 26 -15.11 -2.67 -3.22
CA ALA A 26 -15.12 -1.84 -2.02
C ALA A 26 -14.15 -0.67 -2.17
N TYR A 27 -14.69 0.54 -2.00
CA TYR A 27 -13.91 1.76 -1.86
C TYR A 27 -12.89 1.62 -0.72
N PRO A 28 -11.69 2.22 -0.81
CA PRO A 28 -10.62 2.02 0.18
C PRO A 28 -11.02 2.29 1.64
N ASP A 29 -11.86 3.29 1.86
CA ASP A 29 -12.41 3.70 3.16
C ASP A 29 -13.45 2.70 3.70
N ARG A 30 -14.25 2.09 2.81
CA ARG A 30 -15.29 1.11 3.13
C ARG A 30 -14.80 -0.34 3.28
N ARG A 31 -13.53 -0.62 2.98
CA ARG A 31 -12.95 -1.97 3.13
C ARG A 31 -12.98 -2.46 4.57
N ASP A 32 -13.26 -3.74 4.75
CA ASP A 32 -13.12 -4.41 6.03
C ASP A 32 -11.63 -4.54 6.44
N ILE A 33 -11.37 -4.99 7.66
CA ILE A 33 -9.99 -5.11 8.18
C ILE A 33 -9.15 -6.09 7.35
N LYS A 34 -9.75 -7.18 6.86
CA LYS A 34 -9.03 -8.20 6.09
C LYS A 34 -8.59 -7.63 4.75
N GLN A 35 -9.50 -6.96 4.05
CA GLN A 35 -9.22 -6.27 2.79
C GLN A 35 -8.20 -5.14 2.99
N LYS A 36 -8.26 -4.41 4.09
CA LYS A 36 -7.26 -3.37 4.42
C LYS A 36 -5.86 -3.96 4.61
N LEU A 37 -5.74 -5.15 5.19
CA LEU A 37 -4.46 -5.84 5.34
C LEU A 37 -3.96 -6.44 4.02
N ASP A 38 -4.86 -7.05 3.23
CA ASP A 38 -4.50 -7.70 1.96
C ASP A 38 -4.11 -6.68 0.87
N PHE A 39 -4.69 -5.49 0.88
CA PHE A 39 -4.46 -4.43 -0.13
C PHE A 39 -3.83 -3.16 0.44
N GLY A 40 -3.27 -3.23 1.64
CA GLY A 40 -2.65 -2.10 2.33
C GLY A 40 -1.14 -2.01 2.14
N PHE A 41 -0.58 -0.89 2.57
CA PHE A 41 0.85 -0.71 2.76
C PHE A 41 1.11 0.00 4.08
N ILE A 42 2.33 -0.15 4.60
CA ILE A 42 2.77 0.52 5.82
C ILE A 42 3.83 1.53 5.43
N LEU A 43 3.57 2.81 5.70
CA LEU A 43 4.60 3.83 5.65
C LEU A 43 5.45 3.72 6.91
N LEU A 44 6.49 2.88 6.84
CA LEU A 44 7.34 2.58 7.98
C LEU A 44 8.54 3.52 8.01
N ASP A 45 8.67 4.29 9.09
CA ASP A 45 9.94 4.91 9.45
C ASP A 45 10.88 3.81 9.99
N LYS A 46 11.81 3.35 9.15
CA LYS A 46 12.64 2.19 9.47
C LYS A 46 13.71 2.59 10.50
N PRO A 47 13.78 1.94 11.68
CA PRO A 47 14.83 2.26 12.65
C PRO A 47 16.22 1.89 12.10
N SER A 48 17.24 2.64 12.53
CA SER A 48 18.64 2.36 12.23
C SER A 48 19.12 1.06 12.89
N GLY A 49 20.18 0.45 12.34
CA GLY A 49 20.81 -0.73 12.95
C GLY A 49 20.17 -2.09 12.63
N ILE A 50 18.98 -2.10 12.01
CA ILE A 50 18.36 -3.34 11.50
C ILE A 50 18.21 -3.32 9.97
N ARG A 51 18.38 -4.48 9.33
CA ARG A 51 18.20 -4.61 7.87
C ARG A 51 16.73 -4.45 7.48
N SER A 52 16.44 -3.93 6.28
CA SER A 52 15.05 -3.82 5.76
C SER A 52 14.28 -5.14 5.79
N LYS A 53 14.94 -6.26 5.40
CA LYS A 53 14.35 -7.60 5.46
C LYS A 53 13.91 -7.98 6.88
N THR A 54 14.71 -7.64 7.89
CA THR A 54 14.40 -7.90 9.30
C THR A 54 13.21 -7.05 9.77
N SER A 55 13.17 -5.77 9.36
CA SER A 55 12.04 -4.88 9.67
C SER A 55 10.72 -5.42 9.11
N ALA A 56 10.73 -5.85 7.85
CA ALA A 56 9.57 -6.49 7.22
C ALA A 56 9.17 -7.79 7.91
N PHE A 57 10.14 -8.62 8.32
CA PHE A 57 9.88 -9.85 9.06
C PHE A 57 9.21 -9.58 10.43
N ILE A 58 9.69 -8.59 11.17
CA ILE A 58 9.09 -8.18 12.45
C ILE A 58 7.65 -7.70 12.22
N ALA A 59 7.42 -6.84 11.23
CA ALA A 59 6.08 -6.36 10.89
C ALA A 59 5.11 -7.53 10.57
N LYS A 60 5.55 -8.51 9.77
CA LYS A 60 4.76 -9.71 9.50
C LYS A 60 4.44 -10.50 10.77
N ARG A 61 5.39 -10.62 11.69
CA ARG A 61 5.19 -11.37 12.94
C ARG A 61 4.24 -10.67 13.89
N ILE A 62 4.27 -9.33 13.95
CA ILE A 62 3.29 -8.54 14.73
C ILE A 62 1.89 -8.71 14.16
N LEU A 63 1.75 -8.72 12.83
CA LEU A 63 0.46 -8.83 12.14
C LEU A 63 -0.02 -10.27 11.93
N SER A 64 0.77 -11.28 12.29
CA SER A 64 0.39 -12.69 12.07
C SER A 64 -0.91 -13.12 12.77
N PRO A 65 -1.30 -12.60 13.95
CA PRO A 65 -2.61 -12.91 14.54
C PRO A 65 -3.80 -12.48 13.67
N LEU A 66 -3.58 -11.56 12.72
CA LEU A 66 -4.57 -11.11 11.74
C LEU A 66 -4.50 -11.88 10.41
N ASN A 67 -3.82 -13.04 10.39
CA ASN A 67 -3.67 -13.93 9.23
C ASN A 67 -2.94 -13.31 8.01
N VAL A 68 -2.00 -12.38 8.23
CA VAL A 68 -1.16 -11.85 7.14
C VAL A 68 -0.21 -12.92 6.60
N SER A 69 -0.45 -13.36 5.35
CA SER A 69 0.29 -14.45 4.72
C SER A 69 1.63 -14.01 4.09
N LYS A 70 1.70 -12.78 3.56
CA LYS A 70 2.84 -12.25 2.78
C LYS A 70 3.14 -10.80 3.19
N ILE A 71 4.42 -10.42 3.10
CA ILE A 71 4.87 -9.03 3.25
C ILE A 71 6.06 -8.78 2.33
N GLY A 72 6.16 -7.55 1.81
CA GLY A 72 7.30 -7.05 1.03
C GLY A 72 7.80 -5.72 1.60
N TYR A 73 8.87 -5.18 1.00
CA TYR A 73 9.43 -3.87 1.34
C TYR A 73 9.87 -3.16 0.06
N SER A 74 9.77 -1.83 0.03
CA SER A 74 9.95 -0.98 -1.17
C SER A 74 11.41 -0.85 -1.64
N GLY A 75 12.36 -1.32 -0.84
CA GLY A 75 13.78 -1.28 -1.16
C GLY A 75 14.63 -1.56 0.07
N THR A 76 15.87 -2.01 -0.15
CA THR A 76 16.82 -2.20 0.94
C THR A 76 17.43 -0.85 1.31
N LEU A 77 17.13 -0.38 2.52
CA LEU A 77 17.84 0.70 3.16
C LEU A 77 19.05 0.08 3.87
N VAL A 78 20.23 0.60 3.54
CA VAL A 78 21.53 0.14 4.07
C VAL A 78 21.82 0.82 5.40
#